data_AF-A0A848W863-F1
#
_entry.id   AF-A0A848W863-F1
#
_cell.length_a   1.000
_cell.length_b   1.000
_cell.length_c   1.000
_cell.angle_alpha   90.00
_cell.angle_beta   90.00
_cell.angle_gamma   90.00
#
_symmetry.space_group_name_H-M   'P 1'
#
loop_
_entity.id
_entity.type
_entity.pdbx_description
1 polymer ?
#
loop_
_entity_poly.entity_id
_entity_poly.type
_entity_poly.pdbx_seq_one_letter_code
_entity_poly.pdbx_strand_id
1 'polypeptide(L)' 'MAKGEIAQKSPIAVDVVPGRKYWWCECGRSKKQPFCDSAHKGTEFSPVMFETDTAQTIYFCCCKQTGDQPQCDGTHNSL' A
#
# COMPACT_ATOMS: atom_id res chain seq x y z
N MET A 1 3.98 9.95 12.71
CA MET A 1 4.69 9.00 11.84
C MET A 1 4.99 9.72 10.53
N ALA A 2 6.19 9.51 9.96
CA ALA A 2 6.47 10.03 8.63
C ALA A 2 5.48 9.42 7.62
N LYS A 3 5.10 10.17 6.59
CA LYS A 3 4.25 9.68 5.52
C LYS A 3 5.11 9.41 4.29
N GLY A 4 4.85 8.30 3.60
CA GLY A 4 5.53 7.98 2.34
C GLY A 4 5.24 9.00 1.24
N GLU A 5 6.06 8.98 0.19
CA GLU A 5 5.81 9.82 -0.98
C GLU A 5 4.54 9.37 -1.72
N ILE A 6 3.82 10.32 -2.32
CA ILE A 6 2.63 10.00 -3.11
C ILE A 6 3.08 9.32 -4.40
N ALA A 7 2.85 8.00 -4.50
CA ALA A 7 3.13 7.26 -5.73
C ALA A 7 2.07 7.58 -6.82
N GLN A 8 0.80 7.66 -6.43
CA GLN A 8 -0.31 8.14 -7.26
C GLN A 8 -1.53 8.52 -6.38
N LYS A 9 -2.44 9.34 -6.93
CA LYS A 9 -3.68 9.80 -6.27
C LYS A 9 -4.90 8.91 -6.58
N SER A 10 -4.68 7.62 -6.75
CA SER A 10 -5.75 6.63 -6.96
C SER A 10 -5.34 5.27 -6.36
N PRO A 11 -6.28 4.47 -5.85
CA PRO A 11 -5.96 3.13 -5.37
C PRO A 11 -5.68 2.16 -6.53
N ILE A 12 -5.05 1.03 -6.21
CA ILE A 12 -4.94 -0.11 -7.12
C ILE A 12 -5.78 -1.25 -6.55
N ALA A 13 -6.75 -1.72 -7.34
CA ALA A 13 -7.54 -2.90 -7.02
C ALA A 13 -6.70 -4.16 -7.24
N VAL A 14 -6.68 -5.06 -6.25
CA VAL A 14 -6.01 -6.35 -6.34
C VAL A 14 -6.94 -7.43 -5.81
N ASP A 15 -7.13 -8.49 -6.59
CA ASP A 15 -7.80 -9.70 -6.13
C ASP A 15 -6.85 -10.47 -5.21
N VAL A 16 -7.14 -10.41 -3.91
CA VAL A 16 -6.32 -11.07 -2.89
C VAL A 16 -6.73 -12.52 -2.74
N VAL A 17 -5.75 -13.34 -2.36
CA VAL A 17 -5.88 -14.80 -2.28
C VAL A 17 -5.79 -15.16 -0.79
N PRO A 18 -6.70 -15.99 -0.27
CA PRO A 18 -6.64 -16.48 1.11
C PRO A 18 -5.27 -17.04 1.48
N GLY A 19 -4.75 -16.68 2.65
CA GLY A 19 -3.47 -17.18 3.18
C GLY A 19 -2.22 -16.68 2.44
N ARG A 20 -2.37 -15.81 1.41
CA ARG A 20 -1.23 -15.21 0.72
C ARG A 20 -0.84 -13.90 1.40
N LYS A 21 0.45 -13.78 1.70
CA LYS A 21 1.05 -12.55 2.24
C LYS A 21 1.36 -11.57 1.12
N TYR A 22 0.88 -10.35 1.29
CA TYR A 22 1.15 -9.21 0.44
C TYR A 22 1.95 -8.18 1.24
N TRP A 23 3.00 -7.63 0.62
CA TRP A 23 3.86 -6.63 1.27
C TRP A 23 3.60 -5.27 0.64
N TRP A 24 2.74 -4.48 1.25
CA TRP A 24 2.37 -3.16 0.77
C TRP A 24 3.54 -2.18 0.89
N CYS A 25 3.74 -1.37 -0.14
CA CYS A 25 4.76 -0.32 -0.15
C CYS A 25 4.27 0.86 0.70
N GLU A 26 4.87 1.06 1.88
CA GLU A 26 4.60 2.23 2.72
C GLU A 26 5.34 3.49 2.22
N CYS A 27 6.58 3.33 1.75
CA CYS A 27 7.45 4.47 1.43
C CYS A 27 7.05 5.28 0.19
N GLY A 28 6.26 4.70 -0.73
CA GLY A 28 5.86 5.30 -2.01
C GLY A 28 6.83 5.10 -3.18
N ARG A 29 8.08 4.69 -2.93
CA ARG A 29 9.16 4.61 -3.95
C ARG A 29 9.11 3.39 -4.88
N SER A 30 8.24 2.42 -4.59
CA SER A 30 8.21 1.17 -5.36
C SER A 30 7.75 1.42 -6.79
N LYS A 31 8.43 0.77 -7.74
CA LYS A 31 8.02 0.71 -9.15
C LYS A 31 6.99 -0.40 -9.41
N LYS A 32 6.69 -1.22 -8.39
CA LYS A 32 5.70 -2.32 -8.43
C LYS A 32 4.51 -2.04 -7.52
N GLN A 33 4.02 -0.79 -7.52
CA GLN A 33 2.84 -0.41 -6.74
C GLN A 33 1.68 -1.41 -6.98
N PRO A 34 0.90 -1.76 -5.95
CA PRO A 34 0.95 -1.21 -4.58
C PRO A 34 1.99 -1.89 -3.67
N PHE A 35 2.77 -2.84 -4.18
CA PHE A 35 3.63 -3.72 -3.39
C PHE A 35 5.09 -3.25 -3.32
N CYS A 36 5.79 -3.72 -2.30
CA CYS A 36 7.19 -3.42 -2.06
C CYS A 36 8.10 -4.12 -3.06
N ASP A 37 9.09 -3.40 -3.57
CA ASP A 37 10.17 -3.88 -4.43
C ASP A 37 11.57 -3.62 -3.84
N SER A 38 11.65 -3.38 -2.53
CA SER A 38 12.85 -2.98 -1.78
C SER A 38 13.34 -1.53 -1.98
N ALA A 39 12.63 -0.66 -2.69
CA ALA A 39 13.00 0.77 -2.83
C ALA A 39 12.96 1.58 -1.51
N HIS A 40 12.44 1.01 -0.42
CA HIS A 40 12.45 1.61 0.92
C HIS A 40 13.83 1.54 1.62
N LYS A 41 14.78 0.74 1.12
CA LYS A 41 16.11 0.62 1.74
C LYS A 41 16.78 1.98 1.87
N GLY A 42 17.30 2.28 3.06
CA GLY A 42 17.90 3.58 3.39
C GLY A 42 16.89 4.64 3.84
N THR A 43 15.63 4.27 4.08
CA THR A 43 14.61 5.14 4.72
C THR A 43 14.16 4.53 6.05
N GLU A 44 13.34 5.28 6.80
CA GLU A 44 12.69 4.80 8.03
C GLU A 44 11.51 3.84 7.77
N PHE A 45 11.05 3.73 6.52
CA PHE A 45 9.85 2.98 6.17
C PHE A 45 10.12 1.48 6.02
N SER A 46 9.12 0.68 6.39
CA SER A 46 9.12 -0.77 6.19
C SER A 46 7.81 -1.19 5.51
N PRO A 47 7.82 -2.22 4.64
CA PRO A 47 6.58 -2.66 4.02
C PRO A 47 5.60 -3.24 5.04
N VAL A 48 4.31 -2.96 4.87
CA VAL A 48 3.25 -3.47 5.75
C VAL A 48 2.75 -4.80 5.19
N MET A 49 2.69 -5.81 6.05
CA MET A 49 2.18 -7.14 5.70
C MET A 49 0.65 -7.13 5.72
N PHE A 50 0.04 -7.61 4.64
CA PHE A 50 -1.39 -7.84 4.52
C PHE A 50 -1.66 -9.30 4.18
N GLU A 51 -2.62 -9.90 4.87
CA GLU A 51 -3.12 -11.25 4.64
C GLU A 51 -4.63 -11.25 4.94
N THR A 52 -5.37 -12.13 4.27
CA THR A 52 -6.80 -12.30 4.50
C THR A 52 -7.15 -13.78 4.36
N ASP A 53 -8.26 -14.20 4.97
CA ASP A 53 -8.78 -15.57 4.88
C ASP A 53 -9.83 -15.72 3.78
N THR A 54 -10.22 -14.62 3.11
CA THR A 54 -11.26 -14.61 2.09
C THR A 54 -10.75 -14.07 0.76
N ALA A 55 -11.21 -14.67 -0.33
CA ALA A 55 -10.95 -14.15 -1.67
C ALA A 55 -11.86 -12.93 -1.89
N GLN A 56 -11.25 -11.77 -2.12
CA GLN A 56 -11.95 -10.51 -2.32
C GLN A 56 -11.06 -9.53 -3.09
N THR A 57 -11.65 -8.48 -3.66
CA THR A 57 -10.90 -7.38 -4.25
C THR A 57 -10.61 -6.34 -3.17
N ILE A 58 -9.33 -6.05 -2.94
CA ILE A 58 -8.89 -5.01 -2.01
C ILE A 58 -8.32 -3.83 -2.79
N TYR A 59 -8.69 -2.63 -2.38
CA TYR A 59 -8.16 -1.39 -2.92
C TYR A 59 -6.98 -0.93 -2.06
N PHE A 60 -5.76 -1.14 -2.55
CA PHE A 60 -4.56 -0.75 -1.82
C PHE A 60 -4.25 0.74 -2.03
N CYS A 61 -3.86 1.42 -0.95
CA CYS A 61 -3.50 2.82 -0.99
C CYS A 61 -2.20 3.05 -1.77
N CYS A 62 -2.21 3.99 -2.70
CA CYS A 62 -1.00 4.41 -3.42
C CYS A 62 -0.57 5.84 -3.15
N CYS A 63 -1.37 6.65 -2.43
CA CYS A 63 -0.96 7.99 -2.02
C CYS A 63 -0.12 7.98 -0.72
N LYS A 64 -0.14 6.86 0.03
CA LYS A 64 0.61 6.67 1.30
C LYS A 64 0.19 7.61 2.43
N GLN A 65 -0.97 8.27 2.26
CA GLN A 65 -1.53 9.19 3.25
C GLN A 65 -2.69 8.59 4.05
N THR A 66 -3.10 7.36 3.74
CA THR A 66 -4.23 6.68 4.38
C THR A 66 -4.03 6.52 5.89
N GLY A 67 -5.11 6.66 6.65
CA GLY A 67 -5.21 6.27 8.05
C GLY A 67 -5.57 4.79 8.25
N ASP A 68 -5.99 4.08 7.20
CA ASP A 68 -6.41 2.67 7.24
C ASP A 68 -5.44 1.77 6.44
N GLN A 69 -4.15 1.87 6.78
CA GLN A 69 -3.12 1.13 6.07
C GLN A 69 -3.39 -0.39 6.16
N PRO A 70 -3.20 -1.15 5.06
CA PRO A 70 -2.68 -0.72 3.74
C PRO A 70 -3.77 -0.37 2.72
N GLN A 71 -5.04 -0.33 3.14
CA GLN A 71 -6.20 -0.11 2.30
C GLN A 71 -6.40 1.36 1.98
N CYS A 72 -7.24 1.63 0.99
CA CYS A 72 -7.61 2.97 0.59
C CYS A 72 -8.85 3.44 1.37
N ASP A 73 -8.72 4.55 2.07
CA ASP A 73 -9.80 5.23 2.80
C ASP A 73 -10.33 6.49 2.06
N GLY A 74 -9.85 6.75 0.84
CA GLY A 74 -10.24 7.93 0.06
C GLY A 74 -9.47 9.22 0.40
N THR A 75 -8.49 9.19 1.31
CA THR A 75 -7.66 10.38 1.66
C THR A 75 -7.10 11.10 0.44
N HIS A 76 -6.80 10.36 -0.64
CA HIS A 76 -6.26 10.93 -1.89
C HIS A 76 -7.19 11.93 -2.59
N ASN A 77 -8.49 11.95 -2.29
CA ASN A 77 -9.44 12.90 -2.86
C ASN A 77 -9.21 14.34 -2.38
N SER A 78 -8.42 14.53 -1.31
CA SER A 78 -8.13 15.82 -0.69
C SER A 78 -6.64 16.18 -0.69
N LEU A 79 -5.84 15.59 -1.58
CA LEU A 79 -4.38 15.81 -1.71
C LEU A 79 -4.02 16.60 -2.97
#